data_AF-A0A7V0NT51-F1
#
_entry.id   AF-A0A7V0NT51-F1
#
_cell.length_a   1.000
_cell.length_b   1.000
_cell.length_c   1.000
_cell.angle_alpha   90.00
_cell.angle_beta   90.00
_cell.angle_gamma   90.00
#
_symmetry.space_group_name_H-M   'P 1'
#
loop_
_entity.id
_entity.type
_entity.pdbx_description
1 polymer ?
#
loop_
_entity_poly.entity_id
_entity_poly.type
_entity_poly.pdbx_seq_one_letter_code
_entity_poly.pdbx_strand_id
1 'polypeptide(L)'
;SRFGWDIRPDSGLGLKPVSETASKRLVRAAMNHALENSRRSVTLVHKGNIMKFTEGAFRTWGYEVVKDEFSDVAVSWEDCGGEPGGKLLVKDVIADAFLQQILTRPAEYDVIATLNLNGDYFSDALAAQVGGIGIAPGGNINYENGIALFEATHGTAPKYAGLDKVNPGSLILSGEMMLRYLGWDEAADLIVRGLKAAIADKIVTYDFARLMEGATKVKTSEFAQAMVERM
;
A
#
# COMPACT_ATOMS: atom_id res chain seq x y z
N SER A 1 23.92 28.32 -15.15
CA SER A 1 23.21 27.24 -15.87
C SER A 1 21.85 27.76 -16.34
N ARG A 2 21.13 27.04 -17.23
CA ARG A 2 19.84 27.44 -17.84
C ARG A 2 18.76 27.95 -16.85
N PHE A 3 18.90 27.64 -15.56
CA PHE A 3 17.97 28.04 -14.50
C PHE A 3 18.54 29.05 -13.48
N GLY A 4 19.79 29.49 -13.64
CA GLY A 4 20.40 30.52 -12.79
C GLY A 4 20.50 30.15 -11.30
N TRP A 5 20.49 28.86 -10.95
CA TRP A 5 20.54 28.43 -9.56
C TRP A 5 21.88 28.76 -8.90
N ASP A 6 21.81 29.47 -7.77
CA ASP A 6 22.92 29.68 -6.85
C ASP A 6 22.82 28.65 -5.72
N ILE A 7 23.65 27.60 -5.80
CA ILE A 7 23.67 26.50 -4.83
C ILE A 7 24.96 26.63 -4.01
N ARG A 8 24.82 26.57 -2.68
CA ARG A 8 25.97 26.71 -1.77
C ARG A 8 27.02 25.60 -2.02
N PRO A 9 28.32 25.91 -1.93
CA PRO A 9 29.39 24.95 -2.24
C PRO A 9 29.45 23.75 -1.28
N ASP A 10 28.81 23.84 -0.11
CA ASP A 10 28.70 22.79 0.90
C ASP A 10 27.40 21.96 0.79
N SER A 11 26.67 22.08 -0.32
CA SER A 11 25.40 21.37 -0.54
C SER A 11 25.59 19.97 -1.14
N GLY A 12 24.90 18.97 -0.57
CA GLY A 12 24.63 17.71 -1.26
C GLY A 12 23.57 17.90 -2.36
N LEU A 13 23.72 17.21 -3.49
CA LEU A 13 22.82 17.32 -4.63
C LEU A 13 22.03 16.03 -4.84
N GLY A 14 20.72 16.15 -5.03
CA GLY A 14 19.83 15.06 -5.40
C GLY A 14 18.97 15.43 -6.61
N LEU A 15 18.66 14.44 -7.44
CA LEU A 15 17.75 14.58 -8.58
C LEU A 15 16.52 13.72 -8.34
N LYS A 16 15.33 14.30 -8.56
CA LYS A 16 14.04 13.62 -8.44
C LYS A 16 13.36 13.54 -9.82
N PRO A 17 13.69 12.56 -10.66
CA PRO A 17 12.98 12.35 -11.91
C PRO A 17 11.60 11.73 -11.63
N VAL A 18 10.57 12.26 -12.29
CA VAL A 18 9.23 11.67 -12.36
C VAL A 18 8.80 11.78 -13.81
N SER A 19 8.39 10.66 -14.42
CA SER A 19 8.07 10.59 -15.84
C SER A 19 6.60 10.28 -16.07
N GLU A 20 6.09 10.75 -17.21
CA GLU A 20 4.74 10.46 -17.68
C GLU A 20 4.53 8.96 -17.83
N THR A 21 5.45 8.27 -18.51
CA THR A 21 5.38 6.82 -18.76
C THR A 21 5.20 6.02 -17.46
N ALA A 22 6.03 6.30 -16.46
CA ALA A 22 5.96 5.56 -15.18
C ALA A 22 4.71 5.93 -14.38
N SER A 23 4.31 7.21 -14.40
CA SER A 23 3.13 7.71 -13.69
C SER A 23 1.85 7.10 -14.27
N LYS A 24 1.68 7.18 -15.60
CA LYS A 24 0.50 6.64 -16.28
C LYS A 24 0.40 5.13 -16.09
N ARG A 25 1.53 4.40 -16.16
CA ARG A 25 1.56 2.95 -15.89
C ARG A 25 1.07 2.61 -14.47
N LEU A 26 1.57 3.32 -13.45
CA LEU A 26 1.17 3.10 -12.06
C LEU A 26 -0.31 3.44 -11.83
N VAL A 27 -0.78 4.55 -12.38
CA VAL A 27 -2.18 4.97 -12.25
C VAL A 27 -3.10 3.97 -12.94
N ARG A 28 -2.77 3.49 -14.15
CA ARG A 28 -3.52 2.41 -14.83
C ARG A 28 -3.67 1.17 -13.95
N ALA A 29 -2.58 0.72 -13.34
CA ALA A 29 -2.60 -0.43 -12.44
C ALA A 29 -3.53 -0.19 -11.23
N ALA A 30 -3.48 1.00 -10.63
CA ALA A 30 -4.37 1.37 -9.53
C ALA A 30 -5.85 1.42 -9.94
N MET A 31 -6.14 1.96 -11.13
CA MET A 31 -7.50 2.02 -11.68
C MET A 31 -8.06 0.61 -11.95
N ASN A 32 -7.28 -0.25 -12.62
CA ASN A 32 -7.68 -1.64 -12.87
C ASN A 32 -7.92 -2.38 -11.56
N HIS A 33 -6.99 -2.28 -10.60
CA HIS A 33 -7.15 -2.89 -9.29
C HIS A 33 -8.44 -2.42 -8.60
N ALA A 34 -8.71 -1.11 -8.64
CA ALA A 34 -9.92 -0.54 -8.05
C ALA A 34 -11.19 -1.11 -8.70
N LEU A 35 -11.24 -1.19 -10.03
CA LEU A 35 -12.40 -1.71 -10.77
C LEU A 35 -12.61 -3.21 -10.53
N GLU A 36 -11.56 -4.01 -10.66
CA GLU A 36 -11.58 -5.47 -10.46
C GLU A 36 -12.01 -5.85 -9.03
N ASN A 37 -11.63 -5.04 -8.04
CA ASN A 37 -11.94 -5.29 -6.63
C ASN A 37 -13.11 -4.44 -6.12
N SER A 38 -13.90 -3.83 -7.01
CA SER A 38 -15.07 -3.03 -6.66
C SER A 38 -14.80 -1.96 -5.58
N ARG A 39 -13.63 -1.31 -5.66
CA ARG A 39 -13.20 -0.26 -4.75
C ARG A 39 -13.91 1.04 -5.07
N ARG A 40 -14.10 1.87 -4.04
CA ARG A 40 -14.95 3.07 -4.13
C ARG A 40 -14.24 4.25 -4.75
N SER A 41 -12.92 4.34 -4.58
CA SER A 41 -12.15 5.48 -5.08
C SER A 41 -10.67 5.16 -5.27
N VAL A 42 -10.04 5.92 -6.17
CA VAL A 42 -8.58 6.05 -6.28
C VAL A 42 -8.19 7.47 -5.87
N THR A 43 -7.23 7.60 -4.96
CA THR A 43 -6.69 8.89 -4.53
C THR A 43 -5.25 9.08 -4.99
N LEU A 44 -5.01 10.11 -5.81
CA LEU A 44 -3.69 10.55 -6.22
C LEU A 44 -3.05 11.41 -5.13
N VAL A 45 -2.01 10.91 -4.45
CA VAL A 45 -1.35 11.67 -3.37
C VAL A 45 -0.05 12.29 -3.88
N HIS A 46 0.12 13.59 -3.66
CA HIS A 46 1.22 14.34 -4.26
C HIS A 46 1.54 15.65 -3.49
N LYS A 47 2.72 16.24 -3.68
CA LYS A 47 3.12 17.56 -3.16
C LYS A 47 3.28 18.57 -4.29
N GLY A 48 2.35 18.54 -5.23
CA GLY A 48 2.41 19.31 -6.48
C GLY A 48 2.28 20.82 -6.31
N ASN A 49 1.81 21.31 -5.17
CA ASN A 49 1.80 22.73 -4.85
C ASN A 49 3.23 23.30 -4.68
N ILE A 50 4.18 22.47 -4.26
CA ILE A 50 5.61 22.82 -4.13
C ILE A 50 6.41 22.25 -5.31
N MET A 51 6.31 20.95 -5.56
CA MET A 51 7.05 20.24 -6.61
C MET A 51 6.24 20.14 -7.91
N LYS A 52 5.98 21.30 -8.53
CA LYS A 52 5.05 21.46 -9.65
C LYS A 52 5.35 20.55 -10.85
N PHE A 53 6.62 20.43 -11.24
CA PHE A 53 7.03 19.71 -12.45
C PHE A 53 7.31 18.22 -12.24
N THR A 54 7.14 17.71 -11.02
CA THR A 54 7.34 16.29 -10.71
C THR A 54 6.07 15.71 -10.07
N GLU A 55 5.76 16.11 -8.84
CA GLU A 55 4.56 15.63 -8.15
C GLU A 55 3.28 16.31 -8.65
N GLY A 56 3.36 17.56 -9.11
CA GLY A 56 2.25 18.19 -9.83
C GLY A 56 2.00 17.51 -11.17
N ALA A 57 3.06 17.19 -11.92
CA ALA A 57 2.98 16.46 -13.17
C ALA A 57 2.41 15.04 -12.98
N PHE A 58 2.81 14.31 -11.94
CA PHE A 58 2.23 13.00 -11.56
C PHE A 58 0.71 13.08 -11.44
N ARG A 59 0.20 14.06 -10.69
CA ARG A 59 -1.25 14.27 -10.55
C ARG A 59 -1.91 14.54 -11.91
N THR A 60 -1.35 15.47 -12.70
CA THR A 60 -1.89 15.82 -14.00
C THR A 60 -1.98 14.59 -14.92
N TRP A 61 -0.89 13.84 -15.06
CA TRP A 61 -0.86 12.63 -15.87
C TRP A 61 -1.81 11.54 -15.34
N GLY A 62 -2.03 11.47 -14.03
CA GLY A 62 -3.02 10.58 -13.44
C GLY A 62 -4.44 10.92 -13.87
N TYR A 63 -4.82 12.20 -13.83
CA TYR A 63 -6.13 12.64 -14.32
C TYR A 63 -6.28 12.50 -15.84
N GLU A 64 -5.21 12.69 -16.62
CA GLU A 64 -5.22 12.38 -18.06
C GLU A 64 -5.58 10.92 -18.31
N VAL A 65 -5.00 9.96 -17.56
CA VAL A 65 -5.37 8.53 -17.69
C VAL A 65 -6.87 8.32 -17.44
N VAL A 66 -7.43 8.97 -16.41
CA VAL A 66 -8.87 8.85 -16.13
C VAL A 66 -9.71 9.33 -17.32
N LYS A 67 -9.36 10.50 -17.86
CA LYS A 67 -10.09 11.12 -18.96
C LYS A 67 -9.95 10.33 -20.27
N ASP A 68 -8.73 9.95 -20.60
CA ASP A 68 -8.37 9.42 -21.91
C ASP A 68 -8.64 7.91 -22.01
N GLU A 69 -8.53 7.17 -20.90
CA GLU A 69 -8.57 5.70 -20.90
C GLU A 69 -9.73 5.10 -20.08
N PHE A 70 -10.32 5.82 -19.11
CA PHE A 70 -11.31 5.28 -18.16
C PHE A 70 -12.60 6.12 -18.01
N SER A 71 -12.88 7.07 -18.91
CA SER A 71 -13.96 8.04 -18.73
C SER A 71 -15.37 7.43 -18.78
N ASP A 72 -15.51 6.21 -19.30
CA ASP A 72 -16.73 5.39 -19.28
C ASP A 72 -17.04 4.82 -17.89
N VAL A 73 -16.01 4.44 -17.12
CA VAL A 73 -16.15 3.73 -15.83
C VAL A 73 -15.68 4.53 -14.60
N ALA A 74 -14.97 5.64 -14.80
CA ALA A 74 -14.43 6.48 -13.74
C ALA A 74 -14.73 7.97 -13.99
N VAL A 75 -14.67 8.77 -12.92
CA VAL A 75 -14.90 10.22 -12.98
C VAL A 75 -14.05 10.94 -11.94
N SER A 76 -13.53 12.12 -12.29
CA SER A 76 -12.74 12.93 -11.37
C SER A 76 -13.64 13.64 -10.35
N TRP A 77 -13.11 13.94 -9.17
CA TRP A 77 -13.79 14.75 -8.16
C TRP A 77 -14.17 16.13 -8.70
N GLU A 78 -13.32 16.74 -9.53
CA GLU A 78 -13.58 18.04 -10.15
C GLU A 78 -14.80 18.01 -11.08
N ASP A 79 -14.98 16.91 -11.84
CA ASP A 79 -16.08 16.79 -12.81
C ASP A 79 -17.42 16.42 -12.16
N CYS A 80 -17.42 15.73 -11.01
CA CYS A 80 -18.65 15.24 -10.37
C CYS A 80 -18.98 15.88 -9.00
N GLY A 81 -18.12 16.76 -8.47
CA GLY A 81 -18.31 17.35 -7.14
C GLY A 81 -18.29 16.33 -6.00
N GLY A 82 -17.78 15.12 -6.25
CA GLY A 82 -17.70 14.04 -5.29
C GLY A 82 -18.82 13.02 -5.29
N GLU A 83 -19.77 13.16 -6.20
CA GLU A 83 -20.87 12.22 -6.38
C GLU A 83 -20.68 11.44 -7.69
N PRO A 84 -19.92 10.33 -7.68
CA PRO A 84 -19.56 9.63 -8.91
C PRO A 84 -20.71 8.79 -9.51
N GLY A 85 -21.86 8.72 -8.82
CA GLY A 85 -22.94 7.80 -9.15
C GLY A 85 -22.44 6.34 -9.10
N GLY A 86 -22.60 5.62 -10.21
CA GLY A 86 -22.11 4.25 -10.35
C GLY A 86 -20.66 4.11 -10.82
N LYS A 87 -19.95 5.22 -11.04
CA LYS A 87 -18.56 5.22 -11.52
C LYS A 87 -17.56 5.17 -10.36
N LEU A 88 -16.32 4.80 -10.68
CA LEU A 88 -15.19 4.91 -9.76
C LEU A 88 -14.80 6.39 -9.58
N LEU A 89 -14.72 6.86 -8.33
CA LEU A 89 -14.29 8.22 -8.02
C LEU A 89 -12.76 8.34 -8.03
N VAL A 90 -12.23 9.31 -8.77
CA VAL A 90 -10.80 9.66 -8.73
C VAL A 90 -10.62 11.04 -8.14
N LYS A 91 -9.82 11.15 -7.09
CA LYS A 91 -9.55 12.40 -6.37
C LYS A 91 -8.06 12.59 -6.10
N ASP A 92 -7.65 13.76 -5.65
CA ASP A 92 -6.28 14.01 -5.21
C ASP A 92 -6.24 14.68 -3.83
N VAL A 93 -5.09 14.54 -3.16
CA VAL A 93 -4.82 15.19 -1.88
C VAL A 93 -3.33 15.48 -1.74
N ILE A 94 -3.03 16.59 -1.05
CA ILE A 94 -1.66 16.99 -0.80
C ILE A 94 -1.02 16.06 0.25
N ALA A 95 0.22 15.62 0.03
CA ALA A 95 0.92 14.61 0.82
C ALA A 95 0.90 14.82 2.36
N ASP A 96 1.11 16.04 2.84
CA ASP A 96 1.04 16.36 4.28
C ASP A 96 -0.39 16.35 4.81
N ALA A 97 -1.35 16.84 4.03
CA ALA A 97 -2.76 16.74 4.36
C ALA A 97 -3.22 15.27 4.38
N PHE A 98 -2.70 14.41 3.50
CA PHE A 98 -2.98 12.99 3.50
C PHE A 98 -2.54 12.32 4.81
N LEU A 99 -1.32 12.60 5.29
CA LEU A 99 -0.84 12.09 6.59
C LEU A 99 -1.75 12.47 7.77
N GLN A 100 -2.34 13.67 7.74
CA GLN A 100 -3.32 14.07 8.76
C GLN A 100 -4.66 13.35 8.57
N GLN A 101 -5.08 13.15 7.32
CA GLN A 101 -6.39 12.60 6.99
C GLN A 101 -6.48 11.08 7.13
N ILE A 102 -5.38 10.34 6.96
CA ILE A 102 -5.36 8.91 7.29
C ILE A 102 -5.61 8.67 8.78
N LEU A 103 -5.20 9.60 9.66
CA LEU A 103 -5.48 9.53 11.09
C LEU A 103 -6.90 9.99 11.45
N THR A 104 -7.34 11.11 10.86
CA THR A 104 -8.59 11.78 11.25
C THR A 104 -9.82 11.27 10.50
N ARG A 105 -9.65 10.81 9.26
CA ARG A 105 -10.73 10.41 8.33
C ARG A 105 -10.34 9.20 7.45
N PRO A 106 -9.82 8.10 8.03
CA PRO A 106 -9.35 6.94 7.24
C PRO A 106 -10.42 6.35 6.32
N ALA A 107 -11.69 6.37 6.73
CA ALA A 107 -12.80 5.79 5.98
C ALA A 107 -13.09 6.48 4.63
N GLU A 108 -12.56 7.69 4.42
CA GLU A 108 -12.66 8.42 3.15
C GLU A 108 -11.72 7.87 2.07
N TYR A 109 -10.76 7.01 2.42
CA TYR A 109 -9.76 6.48 1.49
C TYR A 109 -9.98 5.00 1.18
N ASP A 110 -9.51 4.58 0.00
CA ASP A 110 -9.59 3.21 -0.48
C ASP A 110 -8.28 2.87 -1.22
N VAL A 111 -8.23 3.00 -2.54
CA VAL A 111 -6.98 2.81 -3.30
C VAL A 111 -6.16 4.11 -3.31
N ILE A 112 -4.87 4.00 -3.01
CA ILE A 112 -3.92 5.13 -3.03
C ILE A 112 -2.90 4.92 -4.14
N ALA A 113 -2.76 5.92 -5.01
CA ALA A 113 -1.72 5.96 -6.04
C ALA A 113 -0.80 7.15 -5.76
N THR A 114 0.50 6.89 -5.60
CA THR A 114 1.47 7.92 -5.21
C THR A 114 2.87 7.59 -5.73
N LEU A 115 3.79 8.54 -5.57
CA LEU A 115 5.18 8.40 -5.97
C LEU A 115 5.98 7.60 -4.94
N ASN A 116 7.09 7.00 -5.39
CA ASN A 116 7.97 6.11 -4.60
C ASN A 116 8.18 6.57 -3.13
N LEU A 117 8.79 7.74 -2.91
CA LEU A 117 9.07 8.24 -1.54
C LEU A 117 7.80 8.48 -0.70
N ASN A 118 6.74 9.00 -1.31
CA ASN A 118 5.48 9.23 -0.60
C ASN A 118 4.84 7.90 -0.22
N GLY A 119 4.86 6.91 -1.14
CA GLY A 119 4.36 5.57 -0.91
C GLY A 119 5.05 4.90 0.27
N ASP A 120 6.38 4.95 0.32
CA ASP A 120 7.20 4.46 1.42
C ASP A 120 6.76 5.03 2.79
N TYR A 121 6.66 6.36 2.89
CA TYR A 121 6.26 7.01 4.15
C TYR A 121 4.83 6.66 4.55
N PHE A 122 3.91 6.59 3.59
CA PHE A 122 2.51 6.36 3.88
C PHE A 122 2.22 4.91 4.23
N SER A 123 2.83 3.94 3.55
CA SER A 123 2.64 2.53 3.87
C SER A 123 3.09 2.21 5.29
N ASP A 124 4.23 2.77 5.73
CA ASP A 124 4.73 2.60 7.09
C ASP A 124 3.81 3.28 8.12
N ALA A 125 3.37 4.51 7.84
CA ALA A 125 2.45 5.21 8.73
C ALA A 125 1.12 4.47 8.89
N LEU A 126 0.56 3.95 7.78
CA LEU A 126 -0.68 3.17 7.78
C LEU A 126 -0.52 1.83 8.49
N ALA A 127 0.59 1.10 8.25
CA ALA A 127 0.90 -0.13 8.96
C ALA A 127 1.04 0.11 10.46
N ALA A 128 1.70 1.19 10.88
CA ALA A 128 1.80 1.58 12.27
C ALA A 128 0.43 1.91 12.89
N GLN A 129 -0.41 2.64 12.17
CA GLN A 129 -1.74 3.06 12.63
C GLN A 129 -2.64 1.88 12.99
N VAL A 130 -2.54 0.76 12.27
CA VAL A 130 -3.32 -0.47 12.55
C VAL A 130 -2.60 -1.47 13.47
N GLY A 131 -1.43 -1.10 14.00
CA GLY A 131 -0.59 -2.01 14.82
C GLY A 131 0.06 -3.14 14.01
N GLY A 132 0.13 -2.98 12.69
CA GLY A 132 0.50 -4.01 11.71
C GLY A 132 1.93 -3.94 11.18
N ILE A 133 2.84 -3.16 11.78
CA ILE A 133 4.24 -3.00 11.28
C ILE A 133 4.93 -4.36 11.05
N GLY A 134 4.70 -5.34 11.93
CA GLY A 134 5.29 -6.69 11.80
C GLY A 134 4.56 -7.65 10.85
N ILE A 135 3.40 -7.24 10.32
CA ILE A 135 2.53 -8.13 9.52
C ILE A 135 2.07 -7.54 8.19
N ALA A 136 2.41 -6.29 7.87
CA ALA A 136 2.05 -5.68 6.59
C ALA A 136 2.63 -6.48 5.41
N PRO A 137 1.82 -6.94 4.45
CA PRO A 137 2.32 -7.66 3.28
C PRO A 137 2.82 -6.70 2.18
N GLY A 138 3.62 -7.23 1.25
CA GLY A 138 4.18 -6.45 0.15
C GLY A 138 4.32 -7.26 -1.15
N GLY A 139 4.16 -6.57 -2.27
CA GLY A 139 4.34 -7.13 -3.61
C GLY A 139 4.86 -6.10 -4.60
N ASN A 140 5.90 -6.45 -5.34
CA ASN A 140 6.44 -5.68 -6.45
C ASN A 140 5.99 -6.33 -7.76
N ILE A 141 5.07 -5.68 -8.47
CA ILE A 141 4.39 -6.28 -9.62
C ILE A 141 4.63 -5.43 -10.86
N ASN A 142 5.07 -6.07 -11.94
CA ASN A 142 5.01 -5.51 -13.27
C ASN A 142 3.82 -6.12 -14.03
N TYR A 143 2.72 -5.37 -14.05
CA TYR A 143 1.48 -5.81 -14.71
C TYR A 143 1.57 -5.89 -16.24
N GLU A 144 2.59 -5.30 -16.88
CA GLU A 144 2.74 -5.35 -18.34
C GLU A 144 3.33 -6.68 -18.83
N ASN A 145 4.18 -7.31 -18.01
CA ASN A 145 4.82 -8.58 -18.36
C ASN A 145 4.49 -9.74 -17.41
N GLY A 146 3.67 -9.51 -16.40
CA GLY A 146 3.20 -10.53 -15.47
C GLY A 146 4.23 -10.97 -14.41
N ILE A 147 5.38 -10.31 -14.30
CA ILE A 147 6.41 -10.67 -13.33
C ILE A 147 6.09 -10.00 -11.98
N ALA A 148 6.06 -10.79 -10.92
CA ALA A 148 5.80 -10.32 -9.56
C ALA A 148 6.78 -10.93 -8.54
N LEU A 149 7.14 -10.14 -7.53
CA LEU A 149 7.90 -10.57 -6.34
C LEU A 149 7.13 -10.18 -5.09
N PHE A 150 6.77 -11.16 -4.26
CA PHE A 150 6.09 -10.96 -2.99
C PHE A 150 7.07 -11.15 -1.84
N GLU A 151 7.12 -10.18 -0.93
CA GLU A 151 8.15 -10.15 0.11
C GLU A 151 7.63 -9.56 1.42
N ALA A 152 8.28 -9.95 2.52
CA ALA A 152 8.02 -9.32 3.81
C ALA A 152 8.48 -7.85 3.78
N THR A 153 7.66 -6.95 4.30
CA THR A 153 7.96 -5.50 4.33
C THR A 153 8.90 -5.11 5.46
N HIS A 154 8.99 -5.95 6.51
CA HIS A 154 9.89 -5.71 7.63
C HIS A 154 11.34 -6.10 7.30
N GLY A 155 12.30 -5.46 7.99
CA GLY A 155 13.72 -5.81 7.87
C GLY A 155 14.08 -7.18 8.46
N THR A 156 15.37 -7.53 8.39
CA THR A 156 15.91 -8.87 8.72
C THR A 156 15.89 -9.26 10.20
N ALA A 157 15.65 -8.31 11.11
CA ALA A 157 15.59 -8.52 12.56
C ALA A 157 16.66 -9.49 13.13
N PRO A 158 17.97 -9.24 12.94
CA PRO A 158 19.05 -10.21 13.17
C PRO A 158 19.13 -10.72 14.61
N LYS A 159 18.70 -9.91 15.59
CA LYS A 159 18.62 -10.30 17.01
C LYS A 159 17.69 -11.49 17.28
N TYR A 160 16.84 -11.85 16.32
CA TYR A 160 15.82 -12.89 16.44
C TYR A 160 16.05 -14.09 15.52
N ALA A 161 17.11 -14.06 14.70
CA ALA A 161 17.45 -15.14 13.79
C ALA A 161 17.68 -16.47 14.53
N GLY A 162 17.06 -17.54 14.05
CA GLY A 162 17.19 -18.89 14.63
C GLY A 162 16.51 -19.11 15.97
N LEU A 163 15.74 -18.14 16.49
CA LEU A 163 15.11 -18.22 17.81
C LEU A 163 13.65 -18.69 17.81
N ASP A 164 13.09 -19.02 16.64
CA ASP A 164 11.70 -19.52 16.48
C ASP A 164 10.66 -18.66 17.24
N LYS A 165 10.74 -17.33 17.08
CA LYS A 165 9.87 -16.40 17.80
C LYS A 165 9.31 -15.24 16.98
N VAL A 166 9.86 -14.98 15.80
CA VAL A 166 9.41 -13.85 14.94
C VAL A 166 8.01 -14.13 14.42
N ASN A 167 7.20 -13.09 14.29
CA ASN A 167 5.89 -13.18 13.65
C ASN A 167 6.06 -13.46 12.15
N PRO A 168 5.57 -14.60 11.62
CA PRO A 168 5.67 -14.91 10.18
C PRO A 168 4.59 -14.19 9.35
N GLY A 169 3.71 -13.39 9.97
CA GLY A 169 2.51 -12.84 9.34
C GLY A 169 2.76 -12.02 8.08
N SER A 170 3.80 -11.17 8.04
CA SER A 170 4.10 -10.36 6.85
C SER A 170 4.44 -11.23 5.63
N LEU A 171 5.25 -12.27 5.80
CA LEU A 171 5.61 -13.18 4.72
C LEU A 171 4.42 -14.07 4.32
N ILE A 172 3.63 -14.54 5.28
CA ILE A 172 2.43 -15.34 5.01
C ILE A 172 1.39 -14.53 4.22
N LEU A 173 1.12 -13.29 4.63
CA LEU A 173 0.18 -12.41 3.91
C LEU A 173 0.73 -11.97 2.56
N SER A 174 2.06 -11.89 2.38
CA SER A 174 2.65 -11.69 1.05
C SER A 174 2.48 -12.93 0.16
N GLY A 175 2.54 -14.13 0.75
CA GLY A 175 2.18 -15.38 0.08
C GLY A 175 0.68 -15.45 -0.28
N GLU A 176 -0.19 -14.89 0.56
CA GLU A 176 -1.61 -14.71 0.23
C GLU A 176 -1.80 -13.81 -0.99
N MET A 177 -1.12 -12.65 -1.03
CA MET A 177 -1.15 -11.76 -2.20
C MET A 177 -0.65 -12.47 -3.47
N MET A 178 0.37 -13.33 -3.35
CA MET A 178 0.86 -14.15 -4.45
C MET A 178 -0.20 -15.13 -4.97
N LEU A 179 -0.88 -15.83 -4.08
CA LEU A 179 -1.95 -16.77 -4.45
C LEU A 179 -3.10 -16.05 -5.14
N ARG A 180 -3.48 -14.88 -4.63
CA ARG A 180 -4.48 -14.01 -5.25
C ARG A 180 -4.05 -13.54 -6.64
N TYR A 181 -2.78 -13.19 -6.81
CA TYR A 181 -2.20 -12.85 -8.12
C TYR A 181 -2.22 -14.02 -9.11
N LEU A 182 -2.06 -15.26 -8.64
CA LEU A 182 -2.16 -16.47 -9.45
C LEU A 182 -3.61 -16.91 -9.73
N GLY A 183 -4.60 -16.22 -9.18
CA GLY A 183 -6.02 -16.57 -9.28
C GLY A 183 -6.45 -17.75 -8.41
N TRP A 184 -5.69 -18.06 -7.35
CA TRP A 184 -5.99 -19.13 -6.40
C TRP A 184 -6.71 -18.54 -5.17
N ASP A 185 -7.88 -17.95 -5.41
CA ASP A 185 -8.61 -17.17 -4.42
C ASP A 185 -9.04 -18.00 -3.20
N GLU A 186 -9.46 -19.25 -3.39
CA GLU A 186 -9.86 -20.11 -2.27
C GLU A 186 -8.69 -20.37 -1.30
N ALA A 187 -7.48 -20.57 -1.85
CA ALA A 187 -6.28 -20.76 -1.05
C ALA A 187 -5.87 -19.48 -0.32
N ALA A 188 -5.96 -18.33 -0.99
CA ALA A 188 -5.72 -17.02 -0.38
C ALA A 188 -6.68 -16.76 0.79
N ASP A 189 -7.97 -17.04 0.60
CA ASP A 189 -9.00 -16.83 1.61
C ASP A 189 -8.84 -17.75 2.83
N LEU A 190 -8.37 -18.99 2.64
CA LEU A 190 -8.00 -19.90 3.73
C LEU A 190 -6.88 -19.32 4.61
N ILE A 191 -5.85 -18.72 4.01
CA ILE A 191 -4.76 -18.09 4.75
C ILE A 191 -5.29 -16.92 5.60
N VAL A 192 -6.11 -16.04 5.00
CA VAL A 192 -6.72 -14.91 5.72
C VAL A 192 -7.59 -15.40 6.87
N ARG A 193 -8.39 -16.45 6.65
CA ARG A 193 -9.23 -17.06 7.68
C ARG A 193 -8.40 -17.61 8.85
N GLY A 194 -7.40 -18.43 8.56
CA GLY A 194 -6.53 -19.04 9.57
C GLY A 194 -5.80 -17.99 10.41
N LEU A 195 -5.25 -16.95 9.76
CA LEU A 195 -4.59 -15.84 10.47
C LEU A 195 -5.56 -15.08 11.38
N LYS A 196 -6.72 -14.68 10.85
CA LYS A 196 -7.74 -13.94 11.61
C LYS A 196 -8.21 -14.75 12.81
N ALA A 197 -8.47 -16.04 12.64
CA ALA A 197 -8.93 -16.92 13.69
C ALA A 197 -7.86 -17.13 14.78
N ALA A 198 -6.58 -17.32 14.42
CA ALA A 198 -5.49 -17.47 15.39
C ALA A 198 -5.31 -16.20 16.24
N ILE A 199 -5.37 -15.02 15.61
CA ILE A 199 -5.30 -13.73 16.32
C ILE A 199 -6.53 -13.52 17.21
N ALA A 200 -7.73 -13.87 16.74
CA ALA A 200 -8.97 -13.74 17.53
C ALA A 200 -8.96 -14.64 18.79
N ASP A 201 -8.42 -15.85 18.68
CA ASP A 201 -8.20 -16.75 19.81
C ASP A 201 -7.04 -16.33 20.73
N LYS A 202 -6.38 -15.20 20.41
CA LYS A 202 -5.22 -14.66 21.11
C LYS A 202 -4.04 -15.63 21.19
N ILE A 203 -3.91 -16.56 20.24
CA ILE A 203 -2.75 -17.44 20.10
C ILE A 203 -1.80 -16.74 19.12
N VAL A 204 -0.78 -16.07 19.64
CA VAL A 204 0.02 -15.12 18.87
C VAL A 204 1.49 -15.12 19.29
N THR A 205 2.37 -14.62 18.43
CA THR A 205 3.80 -14.44 18.73
C THR A 205 4.05 -13.29 19.72
N TYR A 206 5.29 -13.19 20.22
CA TYR A 206 5.66 -12.29 21.33
C TYR A 206 5.33 -10.80 21.11
N ASP A 207 5.34 -10.35 19.85
CA ASP A 207 5.12 -8.98 19.42
C ASP A 207 3.68 -8.53 19.64
N PHE A 208 2.70 -9.42 19.41
CA PHE A 208 1.29 -9.20 19.77
C PHE A 208 1.00 -9.55 21.22
N ALA A 209 1.56 -10.66 21.74
CA ALA A 209 1.26 -11.13 23.09
C ALA A 209 1.55 -10.06 24.17
N ARG A 210 2.58 -9.23 23.98
CA ARG A 210 2.92 -8.12 24.89
C ARG A 210 1.95 -6.93 24.87
N LEU A 211 1.03 -6.87 23.89
CA LEU A 211 0.04 -5.81 23.69
C LEU A 211 -1.39 -6.29 23.97
N MET A 212 -1.58 -7.57 24.30
CA MET A 212 -2.89 -8.20 24.45
C MET A 212 -3.03 -8.82 25.84
N GLU A 213 -4.12 -8.49 26.54
CA GLU A 213 -4.47 -9.14 27.80
C GLU A 213 -5.00 -10.57 27.54
N GLY A 214 -4.47 -11.54 28.29
CA GLY A 214 -4.88 -12.94 28.20
C GLY A 214 -4.42 -13.66 26.92
N ALA A 215 -3.35 -13.20 26.28
CA ALA A 215 -2.80 -13.86 25.09
C ALA A 215 -1.94 -15.08 25.44
N THR A 216 -2.09 -16.13 24.64
CA THR A 216 -1.21 -17.30 24.65
C THR A 216 -0.04 -17.04 23.72
N LYS A 217 1.11 -16.71 24.30
CA LYS A 217 2.35 -16.47 23.55
C LYS A 217 2.91 -17.80 23.01
N VAL A 218 3.06 -17.89 21.68
CA VAL A 218 3.61 -19.06 20.99
C VAL A 218 4.86 -18.72 20.16
N LYS A 219 5.58 -19.75 19.72
CA LYS A 219 6.71 -19.67 18.78
C LYS A 219 6.26 -19.38 17.34
N THR A 220 7.21 -19.10 16.44
CA THR A 220 6.91 -18.92 15.00
C THR A 220 6.26 -20.17 14.41
N SER A 221 6.86 -21.33 14.63
CA SER A 221 6.36 -22.63 14.18
C SER A 221 4.98 -22.97 14.73
N GLU A 222 4.78 -22.74 16.03
CA GLU A 222 3.51 -22.98 16.74
C GLU A 222 2.40 -22.03 16.27
N PHE A 223 2.72 -20.78 15.94
CA PHE A 223 1.75 -19.84 15.36
C PHE A 223 1.30 -20.29 13.96
N ALA A 224 2.23 -20.75 13.12
CA ALA A 224 1.89 -21.31 11.81
C ALA A 224 0.99 -22.55 11.94
N GLN A 225 1.29 -23.45 12.89
CA GLN A 225 0.45 -24.61 13.18
C GLN A 225 -0.95 -24.20 13.67
N ALA A 226 -1.04 -23.22 14.56
CA ALA A 226 -2.31 -22.69 15.04
C ALA A 226 -3.15 -22.07 13.92
N MET A 227 -2.52 -21.45 12.92
CA MET A 227 -3.21 -20.97 11.72
C MET A 227 -3.74 -22.13 10.88
N VAL A 228 -2.94 -23.16 10.63
CA VAL A 228 -3.33 -24.35 9.83
C VAL A 228 -4.52 -25.08 10.45
N GLU A 229 -4.57 -25.21 11.77
CA GLU A 229 -5.70 -25.82 12.50
C GLU A 229 -7.03 -25.06 12.35
N ARG A 230 -6.99 -23.82 11.85
CA ARG A 230 -8.13 -22.90 11.74
C ARG A 230 -8.50 -22.55 10.29
N MET A 231 -7.86 -23.16 9.30
CA MET A 231 -8.21 -23.01 7.88
C MET A 231 -9.46 -23.82 7.54
#